data_AF-A0A5B8NW22-F1
#
_entry.id   AF-A0A5B8NW22-F1
#
_cell.length_a   1.000
_cell.length_b   1.000
_cell.length_c   1.000
_cell.angle_alpha   90.00
_cell.angle_beta   90.00
_cell.angle_gamma   90.00
#
_symmetry.space_group_name_H-M   'P 1'
#
loop_
_entity.id
_entity.type
_entity.pdbx_description
1 polymer ?
#
loop_
_entity_poly.entity_id
_entity_poly.type
_entity_poly.pdbx_seq_one_letter_code
_entity_poly.pdbx_strand_id
1 'polypeptide(L)'
;MKKSTWVSLGLIALIIVIAVLPFMIHSTNSAGEEAFGGTDDGAEEIITQYSPDYQPWFQSIIGELPGEVESGLFALQAALGAGVVGYTLGVYRGRAKERAGSASKVHKDT
;
A
#
# COMPACT_ATOMS: atom_id res chain seq x y z
N MET A 1 20.26 13.12 20.69
CA MET A 1 20.23 12.25 19.48
C MET A 1 20.27 13.17 18.26
N LYS A 2 21.38 13.21 17.49
CA LYS A 2 21.45 14.00 16.26
C LYS A 2 20.46 13.41 15.26
N LYS A 3 19.44 14.17 14.86
CA LYS A 3 18.48 13.73 13.84
C LYS A 3 19.25 13.59 12.53
N SER A 4 19.49 12.36 12.06
CA SER A 4 20.16 12.11 10.79
C SER A 4 19.15 12.27 9.66
N THR A 5 18.86 13.53 9.30
CA THR A 5 17.98 13.89 8.18
C THR A 5 18.38 13.15 6.89
N TRP A 6 19.67 12.85 6.73
CA TRP A 6 20.23 12.04 5.64
C TRP A 6 19.74 10.58 5.64
N VAL A 7 19.61 9.96 6.82
CA VAL A 7 19.07 8.60 6.92
C VAL A 7 17.58 8.61 6.60
N SER A 8 16.83 9.62 7.06
CA SER A 8 15.42 9.79 6.70
C SER A 8 15.22 10.02 5.20
N LEU A 9 16.05 10.86 4.57
CA LEU A 9 16.02 11.09 3.12
C LEU A 9 16.38 9.82 2.34
N GLY A 10 17.39 9.07 2.79
CA GLY A 10 17.75 7.79 2.19
C GLY A 10 16.63 6.75 2.28
N LEU A 11 15.92 6.68 3.42
CA LEU A 11 14.79 5.77 3.60
C LEU A 11 13.61 6.14 2.69
N ILE A 12 13.30 7.43 2.57
CA ILE A 12 12.23 7.92 1.69
C ILE A 12 12.56 7.61 0.23
N ALA A 13 13.80 7.86 -0.20
CA ALA A 13 14.24 7.56 -1.55
C ALA A 13 14.13 6.05 -1.84
N LEU A 14 14.54 5.19 -0.90
CA LEU A 14 14.41 3.74 -1.04
C LEU A 14 12.94 3.30 -1.18
N ILE A 15 12.04 3.86 -0.37
CA ILE A 15 10.59 3.58 -0.47
C ILE A 15 10.06 3.97 -1.86
N ILE A 16 10.43 5.16 -2.35
CA ILE A 16 10.02 5.63 -3.69
C ILE A 16 10.57 4.68 -4.76
N VAL A 17 11.83 4.26 -4.68
CA VAL A 17 12.42 3.30 -5.63
C VAL A 17 11.65 2.00 -5.61
N ILE A 18 11.39 1.41 -4.44
CA ILE A 18 10.66 0.14 -4.32
C ILE A 18 9.22 0.27 -4.85
N ALA A 19 8.57 1.43 -4.70
CA ALA A 19 7.21 1.66 -5.20
C ALA A 19 7.17 1.89 -6.73
N VAL A 20 8.14 2.62 -7.29
CA VAL A 20 8.13 3.05 -8.70
C VAL A 20 8.75 2.01 -9.64
N LEU A 21 9.75 1.27 -9.17
CA LEU A 21 10.47 0.25 -9.95
C LEU A 21 9.54 -0.84 -10.52
N PRO A 22 8.60 -1.46 -9.78
CA PRO A 22 7.67 -2.41 -10.35
C PRO A 22 6.75 -1.77 -11.40
N PHE A 23 6.34 -0.51 -11.20
CA PHE A 23 5.52 0.23 -12.17
C PHE A 23 6.26 0.44 -13.51
N MET A 24 7.56 0.76 -13.47
CA MET A 24 8.36 0.93 -14.69
C MET A 24 8.61 -0.38 -15.45
N ILE A 25 8.85 -1.48 -14.71
CA ILE A 25 9.07 -2.79 -15.31
C ILE A 25 7.79 -3.32 -15.97
N HIS A 26 6.64 -3.17 -15.30
CA HIS A 26 5.37 -3.70 -15.81
C HIS A 26 4.72 -2.81 -16.87
N SER A 27 4.80 -1.47 -16.73
CA SER A 27 4.26 -0.52 -17.72
C SER A 27 4.95 -0.60 -19.10
N THR A 28 6.15 -1.17 -19.19
CA THR A 28 6.88 -1.34 -20.46
C THR A 28 6.45 -2.62 -21.21
N ASN A 29 5.86 -3.61 -20.52
CA ASN A 29 5.62 -4.95 -21.07
C ASN A 29 4.13 -5.27 -21.32
N SER A 30 3.18 -4.55 -20.71
CA SER A 30 1.76 -4.90 -20.80
C SER A 30 0.99 -3.90 -21.68
N ALA A 31 0.81 -4.27 -22.95
CA ALA A 31 -0.17 -3.65 -23.82
C ALA A 31 -1.58 -4.12 -23.42
N GLY A 32 -2.20 -3.44 -22.45
CA GLY A 32 -3.65 -3.49 -22.23
C GLY A 32 -4.21 -4.56 -21.29
N GLU A 33 -3.39 -5.45 -20.72
CA GLU A 33 -3.83 -6.31 -19.62
C GLU A 33 -3.64 -5.62 -18.27
N GLU A 34 -4.52 -5.94 -17.32
CA GLU A 34 -4.51 -5.44 -15.95
C GLU A 34 -3.18 -5.84 -15.27
N ALA A 35 -2.16 -4.99 -15.42
CA ALA A 35 -0.78 -5.22 -14.98
C ALA A 35 -0.61 -5.49 -13.47
N PHE A 36 -1.70 -5.39 -12.71
CA PHE A 36 -1.79 -5.65 -11.28
C PHE A 36 -3.04 -6.49 -10.98
N GLY A 37 -3.14 -7.65 -11.63
CA GLY A 37 -4.16 -8.66 -11.34
C GLY A 37 -4.00 -9.28 -9.95
N GLY A 38 -5.02 -10.03 -9.53
CA GLY A 38 -5.02 -10.76 -8.28
C GLY A 38 -3.88 -11.78 -8.24
N THR A 39 -3.41 -12.10 -7.04
CA THR A 39 -2.42 -13.20 -6.89
C THR A 39 -3.02 -14.56 -7.31
N ASP A 40 -4.35 -14.67 -7.34
CA ASP A 40 -5.07 -15.87 -7.73
C ASP A 40 -5.03 -16.13 -9.25
N ASP A 41 -5.10 -15.07 -10.08
CA ASP A 41 -5.06 -15.16 -11.54
C ASP A 41 -3.82 -15.92 -12.04
N GLY A 42 -2.64 -15.57 -11.49
CA GLY A 42 -1.39 -16.23 -11.83
C GLY A 42 -1.27 -17.66 -11.28
N ALA A 43 -1.99 -17.97 -10.20
CA ALA A 43 -2.00 -19.33 -9.63
C ALA A 43 -2.90 -20.26 -10.46
N GLU A 44 -4.05 -19.79 -10.91
CA GLU A 44 -4.96 -20.53 -11.78
C GLU A 44 -4.28 -20.90 -13.12
N GLU A 45 -3.58 -19.95 -13.75
CA GLU A 45 -2.89 -20.20 -15.02
C GLU A 45 -1.85 -21.33 -14.91
N ILE A 46 -1.05 -21.33 -13.85
CA ILE A 46 -0.02 -22.35 -13.61
C ILE A 46 -0.67 -23.71 -13.31
N ILE A 47 -1.69 -23.73 -12.45
CA ILE A 47 -2.37 -24.97 -12.06
C ILE A 47 -3.02 -25.65 -13.28
N THR A 48 -3.64 -24.86 -14.16
CA THR A 48 -4.29 -25.36 -15.38
C THR A 48 -3.28 -25.92 -16.39
N GLN A 49 -2.06 -25.36 -16.44
CA GLN A 49 -0.97 -25.88 -17.28
C GLN A 49 -0.37 -27.20 -16.78
N TYR A 50 -0.16 -27.35 -15.46
CA TYR A 50 0.54 -28.50 -14.89
C TYR A 50 -0.36 -29.65 -14.43
N SER A 51 -1.66 -29.41 -14.23
CA SER A 51 -2.62 -30.45 -13.83
C SER A 51 -4.01 -30.14 -14.38
N PRO A 52 -4.30 -30.53 -15.63
CA PRO A 52 -5.61 -30.26 -16.26
C PRO A 52 -6.79 -30.95 -15.56
N ASP A 53 -6.54 -31.98 -14.75
CA ASP A 53 -7.56 -32.68 -13.95
C ASP A 53 -7.75 -32.07 -12.54
N TYR A 54 -7.06 -30.96 -12.22
CA TYR A 54 -7.15 -30.34 -10.90
C TYR A 54 -8.56 -29.80 -10.64
N GLN A 55 -9.13 -30.21 -9.51
CA GLN A 55 -10.41 -29.70 -9.03
C GLN A 55 -10.15 -28.70 -7.91
N PRO A 56 -10.70 -27.47 -7.97
CA PRO A 56 -10.56 -26.49 -6.91
C PRO A 56 -11.05 -27.07 -5.57
N TRP A 57 -10.19 -27.06 -4.56
CA TRP A 57 -10.54 -27.51 -3.21
C TRP A 57 -11.39 -26.47 -2.44
N PHE A 58 -11.50 -25.25 -2.99
CA PHE A 58 -12.37 -24.18 -2.52
C PHE A 58 -13.01 -23.53 -3.73
N GLN A 59 -14.32 -23.37 -3.70
CA GLN A 59 -15.07 -22.57 -4.66
C GLN A 59 -15.77 -21.45 -3.89
N SER A 60 -15.76 -20.25 -4.48
CA SER A 60 -16.38 -19.09 -3.87
C SER A 60 -17.86 -19.38 -3.61
N ILE A 61 -18.29 -19.28 -2.34
CA ILE A 61 -19.66 -19.64 -1.89
C ILE A 61 -20.71 -18.75 -2.57
N ILE A 62 -20.28 -17.53 -2.88
CA ILE A 62 -20.95 -16.58 -3.76
C ILE A 62 -20.23 -16.79 -5.09
N GLY A 63 -20.90 -17.27 -6.14
CA GLY A 63 -20.27 -17.54 -7.45
C GLY A 63 -19.51 -16.34 -8.00
N GLU A 64 -18.80 -16.48 -9.14
CA GLU A 64 -17.91 -15.46 -9.72
C GLU A 64 -18.41 -14.02 -9.46
N LEU A 65 -17.77 -13.35 -8.50
CA LEU A 65 -18.10 -11.96 -8.23
C LEU A 65 -17.69 -11.14 -9.45
N PRO A 66 -18.48 -10.13 -9.86
CA PRO A 66 -18.04 -9.23 -10.92
C PRO A 66 -16.69 -8.62 -10.52
N GLY A 67 -15.69 -8.59 -11.42
CA GLY A 67 -14.35 -8.05 -11.13
C GLY A 67 -14.36 -6.60 -10.62
N GLU A 68 -15.42 -5.86 -10.90
CA GLU A 68 -15.70 -4.53 -10.34
C GLU A 68 -15.86 -4.54 -8.80
N VAL A 69 -16.45 -5.61 -8.25
CA VAL A 69 -16.65 -5.76 -6.81
C VAL A 69 -15.36 -6.21 -6.13
N GLU A 70 -14.56 -7.06 -6.77
CA GLU A 70 -13.25 -7.47 -6.29
C GLU A 70 -12.29 -6.28 -6.20
N SER A 71 -12.11 -5.54 -7.30
CA SER A 71 -11.32 -4.30 -7.31
C SER A 71 -11.86 -3.25 -6.34
N GLY A 72 -13.18 -3.18 -6.15
CA GLY A 72 -13.83 -2.35 -5.14
C GLY A 72 -13.46 -2.72 -3.69
N LEU A 73 -13.34 -4.02 -3.37
CA LEU A 73 -12.90 -4.48 -2.05
C LEU A 73 -11.43 -4.13 -1.79
N PHE A 74 -10.55 -4.28 -2.78
CA PHE A 74 -9.15 -3.85 -2.69
C PHE A 74 -9.04 -2.33 -2.54
N ALA A 75 -9.83 -1.55 -3.28
CA ALA A 75 -9.88 -0.10 -3.15
C ALA A 75 -10.34 0.34 -1.75
N LEU A 76 -11.33 -0.36 -1.17
CA LEU A 76 -11.78 -0.10 0.20
C LEU A 76 -10.69 -0.41 1.23
N GLN A 77 -9.99 -1.54 1.09
CA GLN A 77 -8.85 -1.89 1.95
C GLN A 77 -7.74 -0.83 1.87
N ALA A 78 -7.42 -0.36 0.66
CA ALA A 78 -6.45 0.70 0.45
C ALA A 78 -6.90 2.03 1.09
N ALA A 79 -8.18 2.39 0.95
CA ALA A 79 -8.75 3.59 1.56
C ALA A 79 -8.68 3.55 3.10
N LEU A 80 -9.00 2.41 3.71
CA LEU A 80 -8.89 2.23 5.16
C LEU A 80 -7.43 2.30 5.63
N GLY A 81 -6.51 1.64 4.92
CA GLY A 81 -5.07 1.71 5.21
C GLY A 81 -4.53 3.14 5.13
N ALA A 82 -4.88 3.87 4.08
CA ALA A 82 -4.52 5.28 3.92
C ALA A 82 -5.11 6.16 5.02
N GLY A 83 -6.35 5.90 5.44
CA GLY A 83 -7.01 6.59 6.55
C GLY A 83 -6.25 6.43 7.88
N VAL A 84 -5.83 5.21 8.22
CA VAL A 84 -5.05 4.93 9.43
C VAL A 84 -3.69 5.64 9.40
N VAL A 85 -2.96 5.56 8.28
CA VAL A 85 -1.67 6.24 8.11
C VAL A 85 -1.84 7.77 8.19
N GLY A 86 -2.85 8.32 7.52
CA GLY A 86 -3.16 9.76 7.57
C GLY A 86 -3.49 10.25 8.99
N TYR A 87 -4.32 9.49 9.71
CA TYR A 87 -4.69 9.81 11.09
C TYR A 87 -3.47 9.82 12.02
N THR A 88 -2.64 8.77 11.97
CA THR A 88 -1.44 8.68 12.81
C THR A 88 -0.47 9.83 12.54
N LEU A 89 -0.19 10.15 11.28
CA LEU A 89 0.63 11.31 10.90
C LEU A 89 0.04 12.64 11.41
N GLY A 90 -1.29 12.79 11.32
CA GLY A 90 -2.02 13.94 11.84
C GLY A 90 -1.83 14.11 13.36
N VAL A 91 -2.03 13.03 14.13
CA VAL A 91 -1.84 13.02 15.58
C VAL A 91 -0.40 13.36 15.96
N TYR A 92 0.59 12.75 15.30
CA TYR A 92 2.00 13.06 15.55
C TYR A 92 2.32 14.53 15.26
N ARG A 93 1.78 15.10 14.18
CA ARG A 93 1.97 16.52 13.85
C ARG A 93 1.30 17.46 14.86
N GLY A 94 0.11 17.10 15.36
CA GLY A 94 -0.58 17.84 16.42
C GLY A 94 0.24 17.90 17.71
N ARG A 95 0.69 16.74 18.20
CA ARG A 95 1.52 16.63 19.41
C ARG A 95 2.85 17.38 19.29
N ALA A 96 3.44 17.42 18.10
CA ALA A 96 4.65 18.20 17.84
C ALA A 96 4.41 19.72 17.95
N LYS A 97 3.26 20.21 17.47
CA LYS A 97 2.88 21.63 17.59
C LYS A 97 2.60 22.02 19.03
N GLU A 98 1.90 21.18 19.80
CA GLU A 98 1.65 21.44 21.23
C GLU A 98 2.95 21.56 22.03
N ARG A 99 3.89 20.63 21.81
CA ARG A 99 5.22 20.68 22.46
C ARG A 99 6.00 21.96 22.11
N ALA A 100 5.95 22.39 20.85
CA ALA A 100 6.58 23.64 20.42
C ALA A 100 5.90 24.88 21.04
N GLY A 101 4.57 24.88 21.13
CA GLY A 101 3.80 25.96 21.75
C GLY A 101 4.03 26.08 23.25
N SER A 102 4.07 24.97 23.98
CA SER A 102 4.37 24.96 25.43
C SER A 102 5.79 25.43 25.72
N ALA A 103 6.79 25.05 24.91
CA ALA A 103 8.17 25.52 25.06
C ALA A 103 8.32 27.04 24.82
N SER A 104 7.57 27.60 23.87
CA SER A 104 7.56 29.04 23.61
C SER A 104 6.87 29.84 24.72
N LYS A 105 5.85 29.28 25.38
CA LYS A 105 5.14 29.94 26.48
C LYS A 105 6.02 30.03 27.74
N VAL A 106 6.71 28.94 28.07
CA VAL A 106 7.66 28.88 29.20
C VAL A 106 8.81 29.89 29.05
N HIS A 107 9.31 30.13 27.83
CA HIS A 107 10.39 31.10 27.60
C HIS A 107 9.94 32.58 27.67
N LYS A 108 8.64 32.85 27.55
CA LYS A 108 8.09 34.22 27.60
C LYS A 108 7.74 34.67 29.02
N ASP A 109 7.55 33.71 29.92
CA ASP A 109 7.15 33.92 31.31
C ASP A 109 8.34 33.89 32.30
N THR A 110 9.58 33.80 31.80
CA THR A 110 10.86 33.87 32.55
C THR A 110 11.70 35.04 32.07
#